data_AF-F3L589-F1
#
_entry.id   AF-F3L589-F1
#
_cell.length_a   1.000
_cell.length_b   1.000
_cell.length_c   1.000
_cell.angle_alpha   90.00
_cell.angle_beta   90.00
_cell.angle_gamma   90.00
#
_symmetry.space_group_name_H-M   'P 1'
#
loop_
_entity.id
_entity.type
_entity.pdbx_description
1 polymer ?
#
loop_
_entity_poly.entity_id
_entity_poly.type
_entity_poly.pdbx_seq_one_letter_code
_entity_poly.pdbx_strand_id
1 'polypeptide(L)'
;MSIEIQNVLMPHSGDPELLDQIISACREGRHIIVCSDSDTYLDAICYASYKIIRATDGLTPRRLYPAVTEELLKTFNKAVDSLTIDEAIRSSSVTSRDILIIPEVRGFSASDWTILTKLLKTFVGANVSVLIFSSTRSVSEAAISDFVADLGVQLLYLPVLTATDLESIKEINEPHLQEKAQVLFSKLSKDFLGAVTDVEKGIELADIAVKRSGRVWSLLLVLMAILAVSSIVWFDKRFLDYVIGFVLFIRRQIILIWDWLTLSDFQIF
;
A
#
# COMPACT_ATOMS: atom_id res chain seq x y z
N MET A 1 -26.56 5.91 17.20
CA MET A 1 -26.82 7.28 17.68
C MET A 1 -26.28 8.19 16.60
N SER A 2 -27.14 8.73 15.73
CA SER A 2 -26.69 9.56 14.61
C SER A 2 -26.11 10.87 15.16
N ILE A 3 -24.80 11.04 15.06
CA ILE A 3 -24.11 12.24 15.52
C ILE A 3 -24.37 13.32 14.48
N GLU A 4 -25.37 14.16 14.73
CA GLU A 4 -25.66 15.32 13.87
C GLU A 4 -24.66 16.43 14.19
N ILE A 5 -23.53 16.44 13.49
CA ILE A 5 -22.50 17.46 13.68
C ILE A 5 -22.85 18.65 12.79
N GLN A 6 -23.39 19.70 13.39
CA GLN A 6 -23.65 20.93 12.65
C GLN A 6 -22.36 21.48 12.01
N ASN A 7 -22.47 21.88 10.74
CA ASN A 7 -21.41 22.51 9.96
C ASN A 7 -20.19 21.62 9.68
N VAL A 8 -20.41 20.36 9.33
CA VAL A 8 -19.38 19.47 8.76
C VAL A 8 -19.86 19.00 7.41
N LEU A 9 -19.01 19.16 6.39
CA LEU A 9 -19.26 18.64 5.06
C LEU A 9 -18.58 17.28 4.95
N MET A 10 -19.35 16.29 4.51
CA MET A 10 -18.90 14.92 4.32
C MET A 10 -18.80 14.65 2.82
N PRO A 11 -17.58 14.49 2.28
CA PRO A 11 -17.41 14.27 0.85
C PRO A 11 -18.04 12.99 0.30
N HIS A 12 -18.22 11.95 1.11
CA HIS A 12 -18.71 10.65 0.66
C HIS A 12 -19.88 10.16 1.53
N SER A 13 -20.84 9.47 0.92
CA SER A 13 -22.05 8.97 1.58
C SER A 13 -21.79 8.02 2.76
N GLY A 14 -20.66 7.29 2.73
CA GLY A 14 -20.21 6.38 3.80
C GLY A 14 -19.41 7.04 4.92
N ASP A 15 -19.11 8.34 4.85
CA ASP A 15 -18.36 9.06 5.89
C ASP A 15 -18.99 8.98 7.29
N PRO A 16 -20.33 9.03 7.47
CA PRO A 16 -20.93 8.89 8.80
C PRO A 16 -20.56 7.58 9.49
N GLU A 17 -20.60 6.47 8.75
CA GLU A 17 -20.26 5.14 9.29
C GLU A 17 -18.77 5.05 9.63
N LEU A 18 -17.91 5.60 8.77
CA LEU A 18 -16.47 5.64 9.00
C LEU A 18 -16.12 6.48 10.25
N LEU A 19 -16.79 7.62 10.42
CA LEU A 19 -16.64 8.46 11.61
C LEU A 19 -17.11 7.72 12.87
N ASP A 20 -18.24 7.03 12.82
CA ASP A 20 -18.70 6.21 13.94
C ASP A 20 -17.68 5.12 14.30
N GLN A 21 -17.05 4.47 13.32
CA GLN A 21 -15.96 3.51 13.55
C GLN A 21 -14.75 4.16 14.22
N ILE A 22 -14.32 5.35 13.76
CA ILE A 22 -13.22 6.11 14.38
C ILE A 22 -13.54 6.39 15.85
N ILE A 23 -14.74 6.88 16.15
CA ILE A 23 -15.13 7.26 17.51
C ILE A 23 -15.26 6.03 18.42
N SER A 24 -15.79 4.90 17.93
CA SER A 24 -15.83 3.66 18.70
C SER A 24 -14.41 3.19 19.05
N ALA A 25 -13.52 3.16 18.06
CA ALA A 25 -12.14 2.75 18.27
C ALA A 25 -11.41 3.68 19.27
N CYS A 26 -11.62 5.00 19.19
CA CYS A 26 -11.15 5.95 20.19
C CYS A 26 -11.70 5.66 21.59
N ARG A 27 -12.99 5.32 21.73
CA ARG A 27 -13.62 4.92 23.01
C ARG A 27 -13.17 3.57 23.55
N GLU A 28 -12.63 2.72 22.70
CA GLU A 28 -12.03 1.43 23.10
C GLU A 28 -10.53 1.55 23.41
N GLY A 29 -9.89 2.63 22.97
CA GLY A 29 -8.50 2.95 23.29
C GLY A 29 -7.55 2.57 22.18
N ARG A 30 -8.10 2.23 21.02
CA ARG A 30 -7.34 1.79 19.85
C ARG A 30 -6.66 2.98 19.17
N HIS A 31 -5.46 2.73 18.67
CA HIS A 31 -4.73 3.65 17.82
C HIS A 31 -5.20 3.51 16.37
N ILE A 32 -5.38 4.62 15.66
CA ILE A 32 -5.96 4.63 14.31
C ILE A 32 -5.10 5.51 13.38
N ILE A 33 -4.87 5.03 12.16
CA ILE A 33 -4.39 5.85 11.04
C ILE A 33 -5.47 5.84 9.95
N VAL A 34 -5.92 7.02 9.55
CA VAL A 34 -6.81 7.25 8.41
C VAL A 34 -5.97 7.58 7.18
N CYS A 35 -6.22 6.85 6.10
CA CYS A 35 -5.39 6.84 4.90
C CYS A 35 -6.21 7.29 3.69
N SER A 36 -5.67 8.18 2.86
CA SER A 36 -6.27 8.57 1.58
C SER A 36 -5.21 9.15 0.65
N ASP A 37 -5.48 9.21 -0.64
CA ASP A 37 -4.63 9.90 -1.60
C ASP A 37 -5.01 11.39 -1.80
N SER A 38 -6.16 11.82 -1.26
CA SER A 38 -6.55 13.24 -1.26
C SER A 38 -6.31 13.87 0.10
N ASP A 39 -5.36 14.81 0.15
CA ASP A 39 -5.09 15.65 1.32
C ASP A 39 -6.35 16.42 1.74
N THR A 40 -7.11 16.93 0.76
CA THR A 40 -8.35 17.67 1.03
C THR A 40 -9.40 16.79 1.71
N TYR A 41 -9.50 15.51 1.31
CA TYR A 41 -10.43 14.58 1.94
C TYR A 41 -9.98 14.21 3.36
N LEU A 42 -8.67 13.99 3.58
CA LEU A 42 -8.11 13.80 4.92
C LEU A 42 -8.41 14.98 5.83
N ASP A 43 -8.23 16.22 5.35
CA ASP A 43 -8.54 17.43 6.09
C ASP A 43 -10.02 17.50 6.51
N ALA A 44 -10.92 17.15 5.59
CA ALA A 44 -12.37 17.13 5.84
C ALA A 44 -12.72 16.12 6.95
N ILE A 45 -12.22 14.89 6.86
CA ILE A 45 -12.46 13.84 7.87
C ILE A 45 -11.75 14.16 9.19
N CYS A 46 -10.56 14.76 9.16
CA CYS A 46 -9.86 15.22 10.36
C CYS A 46 -10.67 16.29 11.10
N TYR A 47 -11.22 17.27 10.37
CA TYR A 47 -12.07 18.29 10.94
C TYR A 47 -13.36 17.72 11.53
N ALA A 48 -14.01 16.80 10.80
CA ALA A 48 -15.20 16.09 11.25
C ALA A 48 -14.92 15.33 12.56
N SER A 49 -13.89 14.50 12.55
CA SER A 49 -13.45 13.69 13.71
C SER A 49 -13.17 14.57 14.92
N TYR A 50 -12.41 15.65 14.75
CA TYR A 50 -12.11 16.60 15.82
C TYR A 50 -13.38 17.17 16.46
N LYS A 51 -14.36 17.58 15.64
CA LYS A 51 -15.63 18.11 16.17
C LYS A 51 -16.41 17.07 16.97
N ILE A 52 -16.50 15.83 16.48
CA ILE A 52 -17.21 14.76 17.19
C ILE A 52 -16.51 14.44 18.51
N ILE A 53 -15.19 14.27 18.47
CA ILE A 53 -14.39 13.94 19.66
C ILE A 53 -14.58 15.03 20.71
N ARG A 54 -14.52 16.31 20.31
CA ARG A 54 -14.74 17.45 21.21
C ARG A 54 -16.15 17.47 21.82
N ALA A 55 -17.15 17.01 21.09
CA ALA A 55 -18.54 16.94 21.54
C ALA A 55 -18.88 15.65 22.30
N THR A 56 -17.94 14.70 22.37
CA THR A 56 -18.16 13.38 22.97
C THR A 56 -17.66 13.38 24.41
N ASP A 57 -18.57 13.13 25.35
CA ASP A 57 -18.22 12.98 26.76
C ASP A 57 -17.20 11.86 26.97
N GLY A 58 -16.22 12.13 27.82
CA GLY A 58 -15.12 11.21 28.11
C GLY A 58 -14.00 11.20 27.06
N LEU A 59 -14.09 11.97 25.98
CA LEU A 59 -12.97 12.14 25.05
C LEU A 59 -12.44 13.58 25.08
N THR A 60 -11.11 13.72 25.12
CA THR A 60 -10.45 15.03 25.08
C THR A 60 -9.51 15.11 23.88
N PRO A 61 -9.82 15.92 22.85
CA PRO A 61 -8.96 16.03 21.68
C PRO A 61 -7.72 16.89 21.99
N ARG A 62 -6.54 16.39 21.65
CA ARG A 62 -5.27 17.12 21.70
C ARG A 62 -4.65 17.14 20.32
N ARG A 63 -4.65 18.30 19.67
CA ARG A 63 -4.09 18.43 18.32
C ARG A 63 -2.58 18.63 18.38
N LEU A 64 -1.86 17.81 17.64
CA LEU A 64 -0.43 17.96 17.42
C LEU A 64 -0.19 18.77 16.14
N TYR A 65 0.19 20.05 16.27
CA TYR A 65 0.56 20.87 15.12
C TYR A 65 1.51 22.02 15.53
N PRO A 66 2.69 22.16 14.90
CA PRO A 66 3.22 21.30 13.82
C PRO A 66 3.63 19.91 14.35
N ALA A 67 3.73 18.93 13.44
CA ALA A 67 4.14 17.57 13.78
C ALA A 67 5.67 17.50 13.97
N VAL A 68 6.15 17.96 15.14
CA VAL A 68 7.57 17.99 15.52
C VAL A 68 7.76 17.46 16.94
N THR A 69 8.98 16.98 17.25
CA THR A 69 9.31 16.36 18.54
C THR A 69 8.93 17.21 19.75
N GLU A 70 9.24 18.51 19.72
CA GLU A 70 8.98 19.42 20.84
C GLU A 70 7.49 19.52 21.15
N GLU A 71 6.67 19.72 20.11
CA GLU A 71 5.22 19.81 20.27
C GLU A 71 4.63 18.45 20.66
N LEU A 72 5.22 17.33 20.20
CA LEU A 72 4.82 15.98 20.63
C LEU A 72 5.00 15.81 22.14
N LEU A 73 6.19 16.09 22.65
CA LEU A 73 6.50 15.95 24.06
C LEU A 73 5.62 16.89 24.90
N LYS A 74 5.47 18.14 24.48
CA LYS A 74 4.61 19.11 25.15
C LYS A 74 3.15 18.68 25.19
N THR A 75 2.62 18.17 24.08
CA THR A 75 1.22 17.73 23.99
C THR A 75 0.99 16.47 24.83
N PHE A 76 1.94 15.55 24.80
CA PHE A 76 1.89 14.32 25.59
C PHE A 76 1.98 14.61 27.09
N ASN A 77 2.91 15.48 27.52
CA ASN A 77 3.04 15.85 28.92
C ASN A 77 1.73 16.44 29.46
N LYS A 78 1.03 17.29 28.70
CA LYS A 78 -0.29 17.79 29.10
C LYS A 78 -1.35 16.71 29.32
N ALA A 79 -1.20 15.53 28.72
CA ALA A 79 -2.08 14.38 28.94
C ALA A 79 -1.72 13.62 30.24
N VAL A 80 -0.46 13.69 30.66
CA VAL A 80 0.05 12.99 31.85
C VAL A 80 0.20 13.91 33.06
N ASP A 81 0.14 15.24 32.90
CA ASP A 81 0.42 16.25 33.95
C ASP A 81 -0.42 16.08 35.22
N SER A 82 -1.61 15.50 35.13
CA SER A 82 -2.49 15.23 36.27
C SER A 82 -2.25 13.89 36.97
N LEU A 83 -1.31 13.08 36.47
CA LEU A 83 -1.03 11.73 36.96
C LEU A 83 0.29 11.70 37.72
N THR A 84 0.33 10.91 38.79
CA THR A 84 1.60 10.46 39.37
C THR A 84 2.31 9.50 38.42
N ILE A 85 3.62 9.31 38.59
CA ILE A 85 4.41 8.38 37.76
C ILE A 85 3.83 6.96 37.84
N ASP A 86 3.45 6.51 39.02
CA ASP A 86 2.87 5.18 39.22
C ASP A 86 1.52 5.02 38.50
N GLU A 87 0.69 6.05 38.50
CA GLU A 87 -0.59 6.07 37.77
C GLU A 87 -0.37 6.15 36.27
N ALA A 88 0.64 6.87 35.79
CA ALA A 88 0.94 7.00 34.37
C ALA A 88 1.42 5.67 33.77
N ILE A 89 2.12 4.83 34.54
CA ILE A 89 2.68 3.55 34.05
C ILE A 89 1.71 2.38 34.25
N ARG A 90 0.77 2.46 35.20
CA ARG A 90 -0.20 1.38 35.45
C ARG A 90 -1.49 1.62 34.67
N SER A 91 -2.04 0.56 34.06
CA SER A 91 -3.34 0.65 33.40
C SER A 91 -4.41 1.14 34.37
N SER A 92 -5.08 2.24 34.04
CA SER A 92 -6.17 2.77 34.84
C SER A 92 -7.52 2.35 34.25
N SER A 93 -8.55 2.23 35.08
CA SER A 93 -9.94 2.01 34.62
C SER A 93 -10.62 3.33 34.23
N VAL A 94 -9.86 4.37 33.93
CA VAL A 94 -10.38 5.73 33.75
C VAL A 94 -11.22 5.77 32.47
N THR A 95 -12.43 6.30 32.61
CA THR A 95 -13.41 6.43 31.52
C THR A 95 -13.09 7.58 30.58
N SER A 96 -12.32 8.59 31.02
CA SER A 96 -11.86 9.69 30.19
C SER A 96 -10.57 9.34 29.45
N ARG A 97 -10.48 9.74 28.19
CA ARG A 97 -9.37 9.42 27.30
C ARG A 97 -8.92 10.64 26.51
N ASP A 98 -7.61 10.79 26.40
CA ASP A 98 -6.99 11.80 25.57
C ASP A 98 -6.77 11.25 24.16
N ILE A 99 -7.23 11.98 23.14
CA ILE A 99 -7.06 11.61 21.73
C ILE A 99 -6.05 12.56 21.10
N LEU A 100 -4.83 12.07 20.89
CA LEU A 100 -3.78 12.80 20.18
C LEU A 100 -4.07 12.76 18.68
N ILE A 101 -4.52 13.88 18.13
CA ILE A 101 -4.88 14.04 16.72
C ILE A 101 -3.67 14.61 15.97
N ILE A 102 -3.16 13.85 15.00
CA ILE A 102 -2.05 14.25 14.12
C ILE A 102 -2.63 14.45 12.71
N PRO A 103 -2.93 15.69 12.28
CA PRO A 103 -3.62 15.95 11.01
C PRO A 103 -2.79 15.63 9.78
N GLU A 104 -1.47 15.61 9.92
CA GLU A 104 -0.52 15.52 8.83
C GLU A 104 0.79 14.97 9.40
N VAL A 105 1.28 13.88 8.82
CA VAL A 105 2.57 13.28 9.21
C VAL A 105 3.73 13.70 8.31
N ARG A 106 3.48 14.51 7.28
CA ARG A 106 4.55 15.11 6.47
C ARG A 106 5.45 15.96 7.38
N GLY A 107 6.68 15.49 7.62
CA GLY A 107 7.64 16.11 8.53
C GLY A 107 7.86 15.36 9.86
N PHE A 108 7.06 14.33 10.16
CA PHE A 108 7.30 13.44 11.29
C PHE A 108 8.45 12.48 10.96
N SER A 109 9.59 12.70 11.60
CA SER A 109 10.80 11.91 11.33
C SER A 109 10.69 10.49 11.91
N ALA A 110 11.55 9.57 11.47
CA ALA A 110 11.64 8.23 12.06
C ALA A 110 11.92 8.25 13.57
N SER A 111 12.66 9.25 14.05
CA SER A 111 12.86 9.47 15.49
C SER A 111 11.57 9.88 16.21
N ASP A 112 10.73 10.71 15.59
CA ASP A 112 9.45 11.12 16.19
C ASP A 112 8.50 9.93 16.35
N TRP A 113 8.42 9.07 15.35
CA TRP A 113 7.69 7.80 15.43
C TRP A 113 8.20 6.91 16.56
N THR A 114 9.52 6.78 16.69
CA THR A 114 10.15 5.99 17.76
C THR A 114 9.81 6.57 19.15
N ILE A 115 9.84 7.90 19.30
CA ILE A 115 9.50 8.58 20.55
C ILE A 115 8.03 8.36 20.88
N LEU A 116 7.12 8.61 19.92
CA LEU A 116 5.68 8.39 20.10
C LEU A 116 5.39 6.94 20.53
N THR A 117 5.99 5.95 19.86
CA THR A 117 5.85 4.52 20.21
C THR A 117 6.25 4.26 21.67
N LYS A 118 7.41 4.78 22.08
CA LYS A 118 7.92 4.59 23.44
C LYS A 118 7.02 5.26 24.48
N LEU A 119 6.53 6.47 24.21
CA LEU A 119 5.63 7.18 25.12
C LEU A 119 4.35 6.39 25.36
N LEU A 120 3.71 5.93 24.27
CA LEU A 120 2.45 5.16 24.35
C LEU A 120 2.64 3.81 25.07
N LYS A 121 3.77 3.12 24.85
CA LYS A 121 4.09 1.85 25.54
C LYS A 121 4.44 2.05 27.02
N THR A 122 5.10 3.15 27.36
CA THR A 122 5.59 3.39 28.72
C THR A 122 4.49 3.92 29.63
N PHE A 123 3.65 4.81 29.11
CA PHE A 123 2.64 5.51 29.90
C PHE A 123 1.23 5.05 29.56
N VAL A 124 0.97 3.74 29.68
CA VAL A 124 -0.35 3.16 29.36
C VAL A 124 -1.48 3.70 30.24
N GLY A 125 -1.16 4.15 31.47
CA GLY A 125 -2.09 4.75 32.40
C GLY A 125 -2.52 6.17 32.03
N ALA A 126 -1.77 6.83 31.14
CA ALA A 126 -2.15 8.11 30.55
C ALA A 126 -3.43 8.03 29.72
N ASN A 127 -3.84 6.81 29.31
CA ASN A 127 -5.02 6.57 28.49
C ASN A 127 -5.03 7.52 27.27
N VAL A 128 -3.95 7.48 26.50
CA VAL A 128 -3.79 8.28 25.27
C VAL A 128 -3.97 7.36 24.07
N SER A 129 -4.93 7.67 23.21
CA SER A 129 -5.04 7.07 21.87
C SER A 129 -4.60 8.08 20.82
N VAL A 130 -4.24 7.58 19.64
CA VAL A 130 -3.79 8.43 18.54
C VAL A 130 -4.74 8.28 17.37
N LEU A 131 -5.03 9.40 16.73
CA LEU A 131 -5.76 9.47 15.48
C LEU A 131 -4.90 10.25 14.49
N ILE A 132 -4.36 9.54 13.52
CA ILE A 132 -3.38 10.07 12.58
C ILE A 132 -3.98 10.09 11.19
N PHE A 133 -3.72 11.15 10.44
CA PHE A 133 -4.12 11.28 9.04
C PHE A 133 -2.87 11.26 8.16
N SER A 134 -2.85 10.38 7.16
CA SER A 134 -1.67 10.15 6.32
C SER A 134 -2.07 9.80 4.90
N SER A 135 -1.16 10.09 3.96
CA SER A 135 -1.30 9.59 2.59
C SER A 135 -1.16 8.07 2.56
N THR A 136 -1.95 7.38 1.73
CA THR A 136 -1.83 5.92 1.51
C THR A 136 -0.40 5.49 1.20
N ARG A 137 0.34 6.32 0.45
CA ARG A 137 1.73 6.05 0.07
C ARG A 137 2.69 6.07 1.26
N SER A 138 2.48 7.01 2.19
CA SER A 138 3.36 7.19 3.36
C SER A 138 3.24 6.06 4.38
N VAL A 139 2.12 5.36 4.44
CA VAL A 139 1.94 4.21 5.36
C VAL A 139 2.96 3.09 5.12
N SER A 140 3.48 2.98 3.89
CA SER A 140 4.52 2.00 3.53
C SER A 140 5.93 2.38 4.01
N GLU A 141 6.12 3.59 4.52
CA GLU A 141 7.41 4.01 5.09
C GLU A 141 7.72 3.18 6.33
N ALA A 142 8.97 2.71 6.44
CA ALA A 142 9.38 1.77 7.49
C ALA A 142 9.01 2.24 8.90
N ALA A 143 9.19 3.52 9.21
CA ALA A 143 8.86 4.06 10.53
C ALA A 143 7.36 3.97 10.88
N ILE A 144 6.47 4.17 9.90
CA ILE A 144 5.02 4.05 10.09
C ILE A 144 4.63 2.57 10.17
N SER A 145 5.19 1.73 9.30
CA SER A 145 4.97 0.28 9.33
C SER A 145 5.38 -0.33 10.68
N ASP A 146 6.54 0.05 11.21
CA ASP A 146 7.02 -0.40 12.51
C ASP A 146 6.08 0.07 13.63
N PHE A 147 5.68 1.35 13.61
CA PHE A 147 4.70 1.90 14.54
C PHE A 147 3.36 1.13 14.53
N VAL A 148 2.86 0.80 13.35
CA VAL A 148 1.63 0.03 13.15
C VAL A 148 1.75 -1.37 13.77
N ALA A 149 2.85 -2.06 13.49
CA ALA A 149 3.11 -3.40 14.01
C ALA A 149 3.29 -3.39 15.53
N ASP A 150 4.00 -2.40 16.06
CA ASP A 150 4.38 -2.32 17.47
C ASP A 150 3.23 -2.03 18.43
N LEU A 151 2.23 -1.29 17.96
CA LEU A 151 1.08 -0.84 18.77
C LEU A 151 -0.25 -1.45 18.34
N GLY A 152 -0.26 -2.28 17.29
CA GLY A 152 -1.49 -2.87 16.74
C GLY A 152 -2.45 -1.80 16.20
N VAL A 153 -1.91 -0.83 15.48
CA VAL A 153 -2.67 0.32 14.98
C VAL A 153 -3.64 -0.12 13.89
N GLN A 154 -4.89 0.32 13.98
CA GLN A 154 -5.88 0.08 12.95
C GLN A 154 -5.69 1.05 11.78
N LEU A 155 -5.60 0.51 10.57
CA LEU A 155 -5.59 1.29 9.33
C LEU A 155 -7.01 1.39 8.78
N LEU A 156 -7.48 2.61 8.52
CA LEU A 156 -8.75 2.89 7.88
C LEU A 156 -8.48 3.62 6.56
N TYR A 157 -8.93 3.06 5.44
CA TYR A 157 -8.76 3.66 4.14
C TYR A 157 -10.05 4.38 3.75
N LEU A 158 -9.92 5.68 3.44
CA LEU A 158 -11.04 6.43 2.88
C LEU A 158 -11.37 5.91 1.48
N PRO A 159 -12.65 5.88 1.10
CA PRO A 159 -13.06 5.49 -0.24
C PRO A 159 -12.50 6.45 -1.28
N VAL A 160 -12.32 5.95 -2.50
CA VAL A 160 -11.97 6.82 -3.64
C VAL A 160 -13.21 7.60 -4.04
N LEU A 161 -13.10 8.94 -4.02
CA LEU A 161 -14.21 9.81 -4.39
C LEU A 161 -14.57 9.66 -5.86
N THR A 162 -15.86 9.63 -6.15
CA THR A 162 -16.42 9.56 -7.50
C THR A 162 -16.91 10.94 -7.98
N ALA A 163 -17.20 11.08 -9.28
CA ALA A 163 -17.82 12.29 -9.80
C ALA A 163 -19.19 12.58 -9.15
N THR A 164 -19.93 11.53 -8.78
CA THR A 164 -21.22 11.65 -8.09
C THR A 164 -21.06 12.24 -6.69
N ASP A 165 -20.00 11.86 -5.98
CA ASP A 165 -19.66 12.42 -4.65
C ASP A 165 -19.34 13.92 -4.76
N LEU A 166 -18.61 14.32 -5.81
CA LEU A 166 -18.28 15.73 -6.04
C LEU A 166 -19.51 16.58 -6.38
N GLU A 167 -20.41 16.08 -7.24
CA GLU A 167 -21.64 16.81 -7.58
C GLU A 167 -22.57 16.93 -6.35
N SER A 168 -22.65 15.92 -5.50
CA SER A 168 -23.46 15.99 -4.29
C SER A 168 -22.96 17.03 -3.28
N ILE A 169 -21.64 17.30 -3.21
CA ILE A 169 -21.10 18.44 -2.43
C ILE A 169 -21.51 19.79 -3.02
N LYS A 170 -21.54 19.89 -4.36
CA LYS A 170 -21.91 21.12 -5.08
C LYS A 170 -23.40 21.44 -4.97
N GLU A 171 -24.25 20.42 -4.85
CA GLU A 171 -25.71 20.56 -4.70
C GLU A 171 -26.15 20.97 -3.28
N ILE A 172 -25.22 21.11 -2.32
CA ILE A 172 -25.52 21.57 -0.97
C ILE A 172 -26.02 23.03 -0.99
N ASN A 173 -27.33 23.19 -0.82
CA ASN A 173 -28.04 24.48 -0.90
C ASN A 173 -28.25 25.16 0.46
N GLU A 174 -27.54 24.73 1.51
CA GLU A 174 -27.65 25.38 2.82
C GLU A 174 -26.87 26.71 2.83
N PRO A 175 -27.53 27.86 3.07
CA PRO A 175 -26.90 29.18 2.92
C PRO A 175 -25.65 29.37 3.79
N HIS A 176 -25.64 28.75 4.96
CA HIS A 176 -24.56 28.85 5.94
C HIS A 176 -23.37 27.91 5.66
N LEU A 177 -23.52 26.95 4.72
CA LEU A 177 -22.47 26.01 4.31
C LEU A 177 -22.01 26.23 2.87
N GLN A 178 -22.72 27.03 2.08
CA GLN A 178 -22.48 27.20 0.65
C GLN A 178 -21.04 27.64 0.33
N GLU A 179 -20.49 28.61 1.06
CA GLU A 179 -19.10 29.05 0.87
C GLU A 179 -18.11 27.92 1.15
N LYS A 180 -18.30 27.17 2.24
CA LYS A 180 -17.46 26.02 2.60
C LYS A 180 -17.56 24.91 1.57
N ALA A 181 -18.76 24.65 1.05
CA ALA A 181 -19.02 23.63 0.04
C ALA A 181 -18.33 23.98 -1.27
N GLN A 182 -18.39 25.24 -1.71
CA GLN A 182 -17.68 25.71 -2.90
C GLN A 182 -16.16 25.58 -2.77
N VAL A 183 -15.60 26.00 -1.62
CA VAL A 183 -14.16 25.86 -1.37
C VAL A 183 -13.74 24.40 -1.35
N LEU A 184 -14.48 23.56 -0.63
CA LEU A 184 -14.23 22.12 -0.55
C LEU A 184 -14.30 21.46 -1.93
N PHE A 185 -15.35 21.73 -2.69
CA PHE A 185 -15.54 21.24 -4.06
C PHE A 185 -14.37 21.64 -4.96
N SER A 186 -13.93 22.90 -4.91
CA SER A 186 -12.83 23.39 -5.75
C SER A 186 -11.52 22.65 -5.48
N LYS A 187 -11.24 22.35 -4.20
CA LYS A 187 -10.04 21.63 -3.79
C LYS A 187 -10.13 20.14 -4.14
N LEU A 188 -11.25 19.49 -3.83
CA LEU A 188 -11.46 18.07 -4.16
C LEU A 188 -11.44 17.82 -5.66
N SER A 189 -12.03 18.72 -6.45
CA SER A 189 -12.01 18.62 -7.92
C SER A 189 -10.58 18.71 -8.45
N LYS A 190 -9.74 19.57 -7.85
CA LYS A 190 -8.32 19.68 -8.22
C LYS A 190 -7.56 18.40 -7.88
N ASP A 191 -7.78 17.84 -6.69
CA ASP A 191 -7.15 16.58 -6.27
C ASP A 191 -7.59 15.42 -7.18
N PHE A 192 -8.88 15.33 -7.50
CA PHE A 192 -9.44 14.33 -8.40
C PHE A 192 -8.86 14.42 -9.82
N LEU A 193 -8.83 15.63 -10.41
CA LEU A 193 -8.22 15.86 -11.73
C LEU A 193 -6.73 15.54 -11.72
N GLY A 194 -6.01 15.93 -10.66
CA GLY A 194 -4.61 15.57 -10.47
C GLY A 194 -4.39 14.05 -10.49
N ALA A 195 -5.19 13.31 -9.71
CA ALA A 195 -5.13 11.85 -9.67
C ALA A 195 -5.40 11.19 -11.03
N VAL A 196 -6.39 11.67 -11.79
CA VAL A 196 -6.67 11.17 -13.15
C VAL A 196 -5.46 11.39 -14.07
N THR A 197 -4.86 12.58 -14.06
CA THR A 197 -3.69 12.86 -14.90
C THR A 197 -2.46 12.04 -14.52
N ASP A 198 -2.27 11.72 -13.24
CA ASP A 198 -1.16 10.87 -12.78
C ASP A 198 -1.37 9.41 -13.16
N VAL A 199 -2.61 8.92 -13.14
CA VAL A 199 -2.97 7.58 -13.62
C VAL A 199 -2.75 7.46 -15.13
N GLU A 200 -3.19 8.45 -15.92
CA GLU A 200 -2.95 8.47 -17.37
C GLU A 200 -1.45 8.41 -17.72
N LYS A 201 -0.63 9.23 -17.04
CA LYS A 201 0.84 9.18 -17.19
C LYS A 201 1.42 7.82 -16.79
N GLY A 202 0.90 7.21 -15.72
CA GLY A 202 1.31 5.88 -15.27
C GLY A 202 1.03 4.81 -16.32
N ILE A 203 -0.14 4.88 -16.98
CA ILE A 203 -0.52 3.98 -18.07
C ILE A 203 0.39 4.19 -19.29
N GLU A 204 0.67 5.44 -19.68
CA GLU A 204 1.60 5.74 -20.78
C GLU A 204 3.01 5.19 -20.51
N LEU A 205 3.54 5.40 -19.30
CA LEU A 205 4.85 4.89 -18.90
C LEU A 205 4.89 3.35 -18.88
N ALA A 206 3.81 2.72 -18.42
CA ALA A 206 3.67 1.27 -18.43
C ALA A 206 3.63 0.71 -19.86
N ASP A 207 2.89 1.34 -20.78
CA ASP A 207 2.84 0.93 -22.19
C ASP A 207 4.21 1.09 -22.88
N ILE A 208 4.93 2.19 -22.59
CA ILE A 208 6.31 2.37 -23.05
C ILE A 208 7.24 1.28 -22.49
N ALA A 209 7.11 0.93 -21.21
CA ALA A 209 7.92 -0.11 -20.57
C ALA A 209 7.63 -1.51 -21.16
N VAL A 210 6.36 -1.84 -21.40
CA VAL A 210 5.93 -3.09 -22.04
C VAL A 210 6.45 -3.16 -23.47
N LYS A 211 6.34 -2.08 -24.24
CA LYS A 211 6.86 -2.00 -25.61
C LYS A 211 8.38 -2.12 -25.67
N ARG A 212 9.09 -1.58 -24.66
CA ARG A 212 10.54 -1.72 -24.50
C ARG A 212 10.93 -3.15 -24.12
N SER A 213 10.19 -3.79 -23.22
CA SER A 213 10.39 -5.20 -22.83
C SER A 213 10.14 -6.14 -24.02
N GLY A 214 9.05 -5.96 -24.77
CA GLY A 214 8.76 -6.72 -25.98
C GLY A 214 9.85 -6.61 -27.05
N ARG A 215 10.46 -5.42 -27.19
CA ARG A 215 11.64 -5.22 -28.05
C ARG A 215 12.84 -6.04 -27.60
N VAL A 216 13.11 -6.10 -26.29
CA VAL A 216 14.20 -6.91 -25.71
C VAL A 216 13.99 -8.40 -25.96
N TRP A 217 12.77 -8.91 -25.77
CA TRP A 217 12.42 -10.30 -26.05
C TRP A 217 12.53 -10.65 -27.54
N SER A 218 12.17 -9.72 -28.44
CA SER A 218 12.35 -9.94 -29.89
C SER A 218 13.82 -10.03 -30.29
N LEU A 219 14.69 -9.22 -29.68
CA LEU A 219 16.14 -9.25 -29.93
C LEU A 219 16.77 -10.54 -29.41
N LEU A 220 16.32 -11.05 -28.25
CA LEU A 220 16.75 -12.35 -27.72
C LEU A 220 16.34 -13.53 -28.61
N LEU A 221 15.13 -13.50 -29.19
CA LEU A 221 14.69 -14.54 -30.13
C LEU A 221 15.50 -14.53 -31.42
N VAL A 222 15.84 -13.36 -31.95
CA VAL A 222 16.71 -13.24 -33.13
C VAL A 222 18.11 -13.77 -32.81
N LEU A 223 18.67 -13.46 -31.64
CA LEU A 223 19.98 -13.97 -31.22
C LEU A 223 19.96 -15.51 -31.08
N MET A 224 18.90 -16.07 -30.48
CA MET A 224 18.71 -17.52 -30.35
C MET A 224 18.57 -18.21 -31.71
N ALA A 225 17.87 -17.59 -32.66
CA ALA A 225 17.75 -18.11 -34.02
C ALA A 225 19.12 -18.12 -34.74
N ILE A 226 19.93 -17.07 -34.58
CA ILE A 226 21.29 -17.00 -35.14
C ILE A 226 22.18 -18.11 -34.55
N LEU A 227 22.11 -18.34 -33.23
CA LEU A 227 22.88 -19.40 -32.56
C LEU A 227 22.42 -20.81 -32.96
N ALA A 228 21.12 -21.02 -33.20
CA ALA A 228 20.58 -22.29 -33.66
C ALA A 228 21.06 -22.63 -35.09
N VAL A 229 21.06 -21.66 -36.00
CA VAL A 229 21.58 -21.84 -37.37
C VAL A 229 23.08 -22.15 -37.37
N SER A 230 23.85 -21.47 -36.52
CA SER A 230 25.29 -21.75 -36.33
C SER A 230 25.55 -23.18 -35.86
N SER A 231 24.69 -23.72 -34.98
CA SER A 231 24.81 -25.08 -34.46
C SER A 231 24.48 -26.16 -35.50
N ILE A 232 23.55 -25.88 -36.42
CA ILE A 232 23.16 -26.81 -37.50
C ILE A 232 24.31 -26.99 -38.51
N VAL A 233 25.00 -25.90 -38.87
CA VAL A 233 26.14 -25.94 -39.80
C VAL A 233 27.33 -26.75 -39.24
N TRP A 234 27.47 -26.80 -37.91
CA TRP A 234 28.53 -27.58 -37.26
C TRP A 234 28.21 -29.07 -37.13
N PHE A 235 26.92 -29.43 -37.10
CA PHE A 235 26.46 -30.82 -36.90
C PHE A 235 26.61 -31.68 -38.18
N ASP A 236 26.54 -31.06 -39.36
CA ASP A 236 26.53 -31.76 -40.66
C ASP A 236 27.84 -32.53 -40.94
N LYS A 237 29.00 -31.97 -40.56
CA LYS A 237 30.30 -32.64 -40.78
C LYS A 237 30.49 -33.93 -39.98
N ARG A 238 29.95 -34.02 -38.76
CA ARG A 238 30.15 -35.21 -37.90
C ARG A 238 29.19 -36.34 -38.22
N PHE A 239 28.01 -36.03 -38.78
CA PHE A 239 27.01 -37.03 -39.11
C PHE A 239 27.41 -37.86 -40.34
N LEU A 240 28.02 -37.22 -41.34
CA LEU A 240 28.48 -37.90 -42.57
C LEU A 240 29.55 -38.97 -42.28
N ASP A 241 30.50 -38.67 -41.38
CA ASP A 241 31.56 -39.61 -41.00
C ASP A 241 31.01 -40.86 -40.27
N TYR A 242 29.98 -40.68 -39.43
CA TYR A 242 29.31 -41.78 -38.74
C TYR A 242 28.50 -42.67 -39.67
N VAL A 243 27.79 -42.08 -40.65
CA VAL A 243 26.98 -42.83 -41.62
C VAL A 243 27.89 -43.65 -42.55
N ILE A 244 29.00 -43.09 -43.02
CA ILE A 244 29.98 -43.83 -43.83
C ILE A 244 30.57 -45.01 -43.04
N GLY A 245 30.93 -44.80 -41.77
CA GLY A 245 31.41 -45.87 -40.89
C GLY A 245 30.38 -46.99 -40.68
N PHE A 246 29.11 -46.63 -40.50
CA PHE A 246 28.02 -47.58 -40.29
C PHE A 246 27.71 -48.42 -41.55
N VAL A 247 27.72 -47.80 -42.73
CA VAL A 247 27.48 -48.51 -44.01
C VAL A 247 28.61 -49.52 -44.29
N LEU A 248 29.86 -49.16 -44.01
CA LEU A 248 31.00 -50.08 -44.14
C LEU A 248 30.91 -51.26 -43.15
N PHE A 249 30.41 -51.01 -41.94
CA PHE A 249 30.18 -52.06 -40.94
C PHE A 249 29.11 -53.07 -41.38
N ILE A 250 27.96 -52.58 -41.87
CA ILE A 250 26.87 -53.44 -42.37
C ILE A 250 27.34 -54.28 -43.57
N ARG A 251 28.09 -53.68 -44.50
CA ARG A 251 28.63 -54.42 -45.66
C ARG A 251 29.52 -55.59 -45.23
N ARG A 252 30.34 -55.41 -44.20
CA ARG A 252 31.20 -56.48 -43.67
C ARG A 252 30.40 -57.61 -43.03
N GLN A 253 29.31 -57.31 -42.32
CA GLN A 253 28.45 -58.32 -41.72
C GLN A 253 27.73 -59.16 -42.77
N ILE A 254 27.26 -58.53 -43.86
CA ILE A 254 26.58 -59.23 -44.97
C ILE A 254 27.53 -60.22 -45.68
N ILE A 255 28.79 -59.83 -45.89
CA ILE A 255 29.80 -60.72 -46.49
C ILE A 255 30.05 -61.95 -45.60
N LEU A 256 30.20 -61.74 -44.28
CA LEU A 256 30.41 -62.84 -43.33
C LEU A 256 29.22 -63.80 -43.26
N ILE A 257 28.00 -63.29 -43.36
CA ILE A 257 26.77 -64.11 -43.39
C ILE A 257 26.68 -64.91 -44.70
N TRP A 258 27.08 -64.32 -45.83
CA TRP A 258 27.10 -65.00 -47.13
C TRP A 258 28.16 -66.11 -47.20
N ASP A 259 29.35 -65.87 -46.64
CA ASP A 259 30.39 -66.90 -46.53
C ASP A 259 29.95 -68.05 -45.61
N TRP A 260 29.24 -67.75 -44.52
CA TRP A 260 28.71 -68.78 -43.63
C TRP A 260 27.63 -69.66 -44.30
N LEU A 261 26.70 -69.04 -45.03
CA LEU A 261 25.63 -69.75 -45.76
C LEU A 261 26.15 -70.61 -46.92
N THR A 262 27.21 -70.18 -47.62
CA THR A 262 27.79 -70.95 -48.73
C THR A 262 28.65 -72.14 -48.27
N LEU A 263 29.14 -72.13 -47.02
CA LEU A 263 29.86 -73.24 -46.42
C LEU A 263 28.93 -74.32 -45.83
N SER A 264 27.69 -73.98 -45.47
CA SER A 264 26.73 -74.92 -44.86
C SER A 264 26.01 -75.86 -45.84
N ASP A 265 26.02 -75.58 -47.14
CA ASP A 265 25.35 -76.40 -48.17
C ASP A 265 26.16 -77.63 -48.64
N PHE A 266 27.30 -77.94 -48.02
CA PHE A 266 28.17 -79.07 -48.41
C PHE A 266 28.17 -80.29 -47.47
N GLN A 267 27.26 -80.38 -46.50
CA GLN A 267 27.13 -81.58 -45.64
C GLN A 267 25.67 -82.00 -45.41
N ILE A 268 24.96 -82.42 -46.47
CA ILE A 268 23.87 -83.41 -46.36
C ILE A 268 23.96 -84.34 -47.59
N PHE A 269 24.42 -85.57 -47.35
CA PHE A 269 24.00 -86.78 -48.07
C PHE A 269 22.77 -87.32 -47.35
#